data_AF-A0A154QY57-F1
#
_entry.id   AF-A0A154QY57-F1
#
_cell.length_a   1.000
_cell.length_b   1.000
_cell.length_c   1.000
_cell.angle_alpha   90.00
_cell.angle_beta   90.00
_cell.angle_gamma   90.00
#
_symmetry.space_group_name_H-M   'P 1'
#
loop_
_entity.id
_entity.type
_entity.pdbx_description
1 polymer ?
#
loop_
_entity_poly.entity_id
_entity_poly.type
_entity_poly.pdbx_seq_one_letter_code
_entity_poly.pdbx_strand_id
1 'polypeptide(L)'
;MNGTDYIILGVLTLSVLVGLWRGLVSEVLALAIWVGAFWVAWMLGPAAAARLEHVIALPSARYIVGYGLCFVIVLILGALLRFAVRKLVEGTGLSGTDRLLGMLFGFARGVLLVSLLVFLAGFTAFTRDPWWRQSVLLPRFQHVAAWLGQQVPPGVRDYIHAPAALGRLPSLPSVLSNPISDTMPGPAASAARPASPAGAASAAHPHRTP
;
A
#
# COMPACT_ATOMS: atom_id res chain seq x y z
N MET A 1 -10.86 10.29 25.16
CA MET A 1 -11.14 10.04 23.72
C MET A 1 -9.90 10.47 22.97
N ASN A 2 -9.35 9.59 22.14
CA ASN A 2 -8.04 9.79 21.52
C ASN A 2 -8.14 10.56 20.20
N GLY A 3 -7.01 11.02 19.65
CA GLY A 3 -6.98 11.73 18.35
C GLY A 3 -7.64 10.95 17.21
N THR A 4 -7.48 9.63 17.19
CA THR A 4 -8.15 8.73 16.23
C THR A 4 -9.66 8.74 16.37
N ASP A 5 -10.19 8.80 17.59
CA ASP A 5 -11.63 8.82 17.82
C ASP A 5 -12.23 10.11 17.25
N TYR A 6 -11.54 11.25 17.37
CA TYR A 6 -11.96 12.53 16.76
C TYR A 6 -11.93 12.50 15.23
N ILE A 7 -10.92 11.85 14.62
CA ILE A 7 -10.85 11.69 13.16
C ILE A 7 -12.01 10.81 12.68
N ILE A 8 -12.26 9.68 13.34
CA ILE A 8 -13.37 8.78 13.00
C ILE A 8 -14.70 9.53 13.11
N LEU A 9 -14.92 10.23 14.22
CA LEU A 9 -16.15 10.99 14.43
C LEU A 9 -16.30 12.11 13.40
N GLY A 10 -15.21 12.79 13.04
CA GLY A 10 -15.18 13.82 12.01
C GLY A 10 -15.56 13.29 10.64
N VAL A 11 -14.94 12.20 10.19
CA VAL A 11 -15.25 11.56 8.89
C VAL A 11 -16.70 11.07 8.87
N LEU A 12 -17.16 10.44 9.94
CA LEU A 12 -18.52 9.91 10.03
C LEU A 12 -19.55 11.04 10.00
N THR A 13 -19.35 12.07 10.80
CA THR A 13 -20.24 13.24 10.85
C THR A 13 -20.27 13.96 9.51
N LEU A 14 -19.12 14.16 8.88
CA LEU A 14 -19.03 14.78 7.56
C LEU A 14 -19.75 13.93 6.51
N SER A 15 -19.58 12.61 6.52
CA SER A 15 -20.23 11.71 5.57
C SER A 15 -21.76 11.71 5.73
N VAL A 16 -22.24 11.70 6.98
CA VAL A 16 -23.66 11.82 7.33
C VAL A 16 -24.22 13.17 6.87
N LEU A 17 -23.50 14.27 7.13
CA LEU A 17 -23.93 15.62 6.76
C LEU A 17 -23.96 15.80 5.24
N VAL A 18 -22.95 15.30 4.54
CA VAL A 18 -22.90 15.30 3.07
C VAL A 18 -24.05 14.46 2.49
N GLY A 19 -24.33 13.30 3.08
CA GLY A 19 -25.46 12.44 2.70
C GLY A 19 -26.81 13.15 2.90
N LEU A 20 -26.97 13.88 4.00
CA LEU A 20 -28.16 14.69 4.27
C LEU A 20 -28.32 15.85 3.29
N TRP A 21 -27.24 16.54 2.92
CA TRP A 21 -27.27 17.66 1.98
C TRP A 21 -27.46 17.24 0.52
N ARG A 22 -26.88 16.11 0.12
CA ARG A 22 -26.98 15.61 -1.25
C ARG A 22 -28.24 14.78 -1.52
N GLY A 23 -28.72 14.04 -0.52
CA GLY A 23 -29.82 13.08 -0.66
C GLY A 23 -29.37 11.72 -1.22
N LEU A 24 -30.19 10.69 -1.01
CA LEU A 24 -29.90 9.31 -1.42
C LEU A 24 -29.76 9.21 -2.94
N VAL A 25 -30.72 9.74 -3.70
CA VAL A 25 -30.76 9.60 -5.16
C VAL A 25 -29.48 10.18 -5.77
N SER A 26 -29.07 11.36 -5.32
CA SER A 26 -27.84 11.98 -5.78
C SER A 26 -26.63 11.09 -5.50
N GLU A 27 -26.57 10.47 -4.32
CA GLU A 27 -25.40 9.68 -3.91
C GLU A 27 -25.33 8.33 -4.62
N VAL A 28 -26.47 7.64 -4.78
CA VAL A 28 -26.58 6.41 -5.56
C VAL A 28 -26.26 6.66 -7.03
N LEU A 29 -26.77 7.75 -7.63
CA LEU A 29 -26.40 8.11 -9.00
C LEU A 29 -24.90 8.36 -9.13
N ALA A 30 -24.28 9.04 -8.15
CA ALA A 30 -22.84 9.29 -8.17
C ALA A 30 -22.05 7.98 -8.22
N LEU A 31 -22.44 7.02 -7.39
CA LEU A 31 -21.81 5.71 -7.34
C LEU A 31 -22.04 4.93 -8.64
N ALA A 32 -23.27 4.93 -9.15
CA ALA A 32 -23.62 4.28 -10.41
C ALA A 32 -22.86 4.87 -11.60
N ILE A 33 -22.70 6.19 -11.66
CA ILE A 33 -21.92 6.89 -12.68
C ILE A 33 -20.45 6.51 -12.60
N TRP A 34 -19.88 6.44 -11.39
CA TRP A 34 -18.49 6.02 -11.20
C TRP A 34 -18.26 4.57 -11.66
N VAL A 35 -19.14 3.65 -11.25
CA VAL A 35 -19.08 2.25 -11.69
C VAL A 35 -19.26 2.14 -13.20
N GLY A 36 -20.24 2.84 -13.76
CA GLY A 36 -20.48 2.91 -15.19
C GLY A 36 -19.30 3.51 -15.97
N ALA A 37 -18.64 4.53 -15.44
CA ALA A 37 -17.46 5.14 -16.04
C ALA A 37 -16.29 4.15 -16.09
N PHE A 38 -16.04 3.40 -15.01
CA PHE A 38 -15.05 2.33 -15.02
C PHE A 38 -15.40 1.22 -16.01
N TRP A 39 -16.66 0.79 -16.04
CA TRP A 39 -17.13 -0.25 -16.96
C TRP A 39 -16.95 0.16 -18.42
N VAL A 40 -17.39 1.35 -18.78
CA VAL A 40 -17.27 1.90 -20.14
C VAL A 40 -15.82 2.15 -20.48
N ALA A 41 -15.01 2.70 -19.57
CA ALA A 41 -13.58 2.86 -19.80
C ALA A 41 -12.92 1.51 -20.05
N TRP A 42 -13.24 0.47 -19.29
CA TRP A 42 -12.70 -0.86 -19.51
C TRP A 42 -13.07 -1.42 -20.90
N MET A 43 -14.34 -1.29 -21.30
CA MET A 43 -14.84 -1.85 -22.55
C MET A 43 -14.42 -1.05 -23.78
N LEU A 44 -14.54 0.28 -23.75
CA LEU A 44 -14.29 1.17 -24.89
C LEU A 44 -12.88 1.78 -24.90
N GLY A 45 -12.14 1.74 -23.79
CA GLY A 45 -10.80 2.31 -23.65
C GLY A 45 -9.80 1.81 -24.70
N PRO A 46 -9.74 0.49 -25.02
CA PRO A 46 -8.89 -0.02 -26.10
C PRO A 46 -9.26 0.53 -27.48
N ALA A 47 -10.56 0.61 -27.78
CA ALA A 47 -11.06 1.13 -29.05
C ALA A 47 -10.77 2.63 -29.19
N ALA A 48 -10.93 3.40 -28.12
CA ALA A 48 -10.54 4.80 -28.06
C ALA A 48 -9.02 4.95 -28.25
N ALA A 49 -8.21 4.16 -27.54
CA ALA A 49 -6.75 4.17 -27.68
C ALA A 49 -6.32 3.90 -29.14
N ALA A 50 -6.93 2.95 -29.83
CA ALA A 50 -6.63 2.67 -31.24
C ALA A 50 -6.89 3.88 -32.15
N ARG A 51 -7.93 4.68 -31.89
CA ARG A 51 -8.20 5.92 -32.65
C ARG A 51 -7.14 7.01 -32.43
N LEU A 52 -6.41 6.96 -31.32
CA LEU A 52 -5.33 7.90 -31.00
C LEU A 52 -3.96 7.49 -31.57
N GLU A 53 -3.88 6.39 -32.33
CA GLU A 53 -2.63 5.90 -32.93
C GLU A 53 -1.91 6.93 -33.79
N HIS A 54 -2.67 7.78 -34.49
CA HIS A 54 -2.12 8.82 -35.35
C HIS A 54 -1.70 10.09 -34.60
N VAL A 55 -2.06 10.21 -33.31
CA VAL A 55 -1.82 11.39 -32.48
C VAL A 55 -0.73 11.12 -31.42
N ILE A 56 -0.65 9.90 -30.90
CA ILE A 56 0.26 9.52 -29.83
C ILE A 56 1.09 8.31 -30.26
N ALA A 57 2.38 8.53 -30.49
CA ALA A 57 3.33 7.49 -30.88
C ALA A 57 3.64 6.50 -29.75
N LEU A 58 3.58 6.94 -28.48
CA LEU A 58 3.96 6.11 -27.33
C LEU A 58 2.77 5.20 -26.91
N PRO A 59 2.90 3.86 -26.98
CA PRO A 59 1.77 2.95 -26.75
C PRO A 59 1.16 3.04 -25.34
N SER A 60 2.00 3.18 -24.31
CA SER A 60 1.55 3.30 -22.91
C SER A 60 0.73 4.56 -22.67
N ALA A 61 1.20 5.70 -23.20
CA ALA A 61 0.47 6.97 -23.11
C ALA A 61 -0.87 6.90 -23.85
N ARG A 62 -0.91 6.23 -25.01
CA ARG A 62 -2.13 6.06 -25.81
C ARG A 62 -3.23 5.33 -25.04
N TYR A 63 -2.89 4.24 -24.34
CA TYR A 63 -3.86 3.55 -23.49
C TYR A 63 -4.33 4.43 -22.34
N ILE A 64 -3.42 5.07 -21.60
CA ILE A 64 -3.77 5.95 -20.48
C ILE A 64 -4.74 7.05 -20.93
N VAL A 65 -4.45 7.69 -22.06
CA VAL A 65 -5.30 8.74 -22.62
C VAL A 65 -6.63 8.18 -23.14
N GLY A 66 -6.64 7.02 -23.81
CA GLY A 66 -7.87 6.39 -24.31
C GLY A 66 -8.83 6.01 -23.18
N TYR A 67 -8.33 5.32 -22.16
CA TYR A 67 -9.10 4.98 -20.95
C TYR A 67 -9.55 6.24 -20.21
N GLY A 68 -8.63 7.20 -20.01
CA GLY A 68 -8.91 8.46 -19.32
C GLY A 68 -9.98 9.29 -20.04
N LEU A 69 -9.93 9.38 -21.36
CA LEU A 69 -10.90 10.12 -22.15
C LEU A 69 -12.29 9.50 -22.07
N CYS A 70 -12.40 8.17 -22.25
CA CYS A 70 -13.67 7.46 -22.07
C CYS A 70 -14.25 7.68 -20.67
N PHE A 71 -13.40 7.54 -19.65
CA PHE A 71 -13.78 7.73 -18.26
C PHE A 71 -14.33 9.15 -18.01
N VAL A 72 -13.60 10.18 -18.44
CA VAL A 72 -13.99 11.59 -18.27
C VAL A 72 -15.28 11.91 -19.03
N ILE A 73 -15.44 11.43 -20.26
CA ILE A 73 -16.66 11.64 -21.04
C ILE A 73 -17.87 11.07 -20.29
N VAL A 74 -17.77 9.85 -19.78
CA VAL A 74 -18.88 9.22 -19.03
C VAL A 74 -19.17 9.97 -17.73
N LEU A 75 -18.14 10.44 -17.02
CA LEU A 75 -18.35 11.27 -15.83
C LEU A 75 -19.08 12.58 -16.16
N ILE A 76 -18.75 13.23 -17.28
CA ILE A 76 -19.42 14.46 -17.71
C ILE A 76 -20.90 14.18 -18.05
N LEU A 77 -21.16 13.16 -18.86
CA LEU A 77 -22.54 12.76 -19.21
C LEU A 77 -23.34 12.35 -17.97
N GLY A 78 -22.73 11.57 -17.08
CA GLY A 78 -23.31 11.18 -15.82
C GLY A 78 -23.60 12.37 -14.91
N ALA A 79 -22.69 13.35 -14.82
CA ALA A 79 -22.92 14.56 -14.03
C ALA A 79 -24.12 15.36 -14.54
N LEU A 80 -24.30 15.42 -15.87
CA LEU A 80 -25.45 16.07 -16.50
C LEU A 80 -26.76 15.32 -16.20
N LEU A 81 -26.74 13.98 -16.32
CA LEU A 81 -27.87 13.12 -15.94
C LEU A 81 -28.23 13.30 -14.46
N ARG A 82 -27.22 13.32 -13.58
CA ARG A 82 -27.40 13.56 -12.14
C ARG A 82 -27.99 14.92 -11.85
N PHE A 83 -27.58 15.95 -12.58
CA PHE A 83 -28.16 17.28 -12.47
C PHE A 83 -29.65 17.27 -12.83
N ALA A 84 -30.02 16.64 -13.95
CA ALA A 84 -31.40 16.51 -14.38
C ALA A 84 -32.24 15.75 -13.34
N VAL A 85 -31.80 14.56 -12.93
CA VAL A 85 -32.53 13.73 -11.94
C VAL A 85 -32.72 14.47 -10.62
N ARG A 86 -31.71 15.22 -10.15
CA ARG A 86 -31.84 16.01 -8.93
C ARG A 86 -32.95 17.05 -9.04
N LYS A 87 -33.06 17.73 -10.19
CA LYS A 87 -34.14 18.69 -10.46
C LYS A 87 -35.52 18.04 -10.47
N LEU A 88 -35.63 16.81 -10.98
CA LEU A 88 -36.89 16.07 -10.95
C LEU A 88 -37.29 15.74 -9.50
N VAL A 89 -36.36 15.25 -8.68
CA VAL A 89 -36.64 14.91 -7.27
C VAL A 89 -37.03 16.15 -6.47
N GLU A 90 -36.35 17.28 -6.67
CA GLU A 90 -36.71 18.57 -6.05
C GLU A 90 -38.18 18.95 -6.34
N GLY A 91 -38.67 18.67 -7.56
CA GLY A 91 -40.06 18.97 -7.97
C GLY A 91 -41.13 18.02 -7.41
N THR A 92 -40.76 16.83 -6.94
CA THR A 92 -41.74 15.82 -6.46
C THR A 92 -42.19 16.01 -5.00
N GLY A 93 -41.60 16.95 -4.25
CA GLY A 93 -41.91 17.15 -2.83
C GLY A 93 -41.36 16.08 -1.88
N LEU A 94 -40.78 14.99 -2.41
CA LEU A 94 -40.18 13.89 -1.64
C LEU A 94 -38.75 14.18 -1.15
N SER A 95 -38.29 15.44 -1.26
CA SER A 95 -36.91 15.81 -0.91
C SER A 95 -36.58 15.54 0.57
N GLY A 96 -37.56 15.61 1.47
CA GLY A 96 -37.37 15.26 2.89
C GLY A 96 -36.96 13.80 3.10
N THR A 97 -37.71 12.86 2.53
CA THR A 97 -37.42 11.42 2.64
C THR A 97 -36.10 11.06 1.94
N ASP A 98 -35.83 11.65 0.77
CA ASP A 98 -34.57 11.45 0.04
C ASP A 98 -33.35 11.88 0.87
N ARG A 99 -33.45 13.00 1.60
CA ARG A 99 -32.39 13.49 2.50
C ARG A 99 -32.19 12.60 3.72
N LEU A 100 -33.27 12.09 4.32
CA LEU A 100 -33.19 11.16 5.45
C LEU A 100 -32.53 9.83 5.04
N LEU A 101 -32.92 9.27 3.90
CA LEU A 101 -32.25 8.07 3.36
C LEU A 101 -30.80 8.37 2.95
N GLY A 102 -30.53 9.58 2.46
CA GLY A 102 -29.18 10.07 2.17
C GLY A 102 -28.30 10.13 3.41
N MET A 103 -28.87 10.50 4.57
CA MET A 103 -28.17 10.45 5.86
C MET A 103 -27.74 9.02 6.21
N LEU A 104 -28.64 8.05 6.07
CA LEU A 104 -28.38 6.64 6.38
C LEU A 104 -27.33 6.05 5.43
N PHE A 105 -27.42 6.38 4.14
CA PHE A 105 -26.42 5.98 3.15
C PHE A 105 -25.06 6.66 3.42
N GLY A 106 -25.06 7.94 3.79
CA GLY A 106 -23.88 8.69 4.20
C GLY A 106 -23.22 8.08 5.45
N PHE A 107 -24.01 7.61 6.41
CA PHE A 107 -23.50 6.86 7.55
C PHE A 107 -22.83 5.55 7.11
N ALA A 108 -23.50 4.74 6.29
CA ALA A 108 -22.95 3.48 5.80
C ALA A 108 -21.65 3.69 5.01
N ARG A 109 -21.60 4.71 4.15
CA ARG A 109 -20.40 5.11 3.41
C ARG A 109 -19.29 5.59 4.35
N GLY A 110 -19.63 6.37 5.38
CA GLY A 110 -18.69 6.85 6.38
C GLY A 110 -18.07 5.69 7.17
N VAL A 111 -18.89 4.71 7.57
CA VAL A 111 -18.45 3.46 8.20
C VAL A 111 -17.52 2.68 7.28
N LEU A 112 -17.84 2.57 6.00
CA LEU A 112 -17.00 1.89 5.01
C LEU A 112 -15.65 2.61 4.84
N LEU A 113 -15.66 3.94 4.69
CA LEU A 113 -14.46 4.77 4.58
C LEU A 113 -13.56 4.64 5.82
N VAL A 114 -14.14 4.74 7.01
CA VAL A 114 -13.41 4.56 8.27
C VAL A 114 -12.84 3.14 8.37
N SER A 115 -13.62 2.12 8.04
CA SER A 115 -13.16 0.72 8.04
C SER A 115 -11.98 0.53 7.10
N LEU A 116 -12.04 1.12 5.91
CA LEU A 116 -10.96 1.07 4.92
C LEU A 116 -9.72 1.81 5.42
N LEU A 117 -9.86 2.98 6.05
CA LEU A 117 -8.75 3.71 6.66
C LEU A 117 -8.10 2.91 7.80
N VAL A 118 -8.89 2.29 8.66
CA VAL A 118 -8.40 1.42 9.75
C VAL A 118 -7.68 0.21 9.18
N PHE A 119 -8.24 -0.41 8.13
CA PHE A 119 -7.60 -1.52 7.42
C PHE A 119 -6.24 -1.09 6.85
N LEU A 120 -6.20 0.03 6.11
CA LEU A 120 -4.96 0.57 5.52
C LEU A 120 -3.92 0.96 6.56
N ALA A 121 -4.35 1.57 7.67
CA ALA A 121 -3.47 1.93 8.78
C ALA A 121 -2.96 0.69 9.55
N GLY A 122 -3.65 -0.44 9.48
CA GLY A 122 -3.15 -1.74 9.93
C GLY A 122 -1.95 -2.27 9.13
N PHE A 123 -1.80 -1.85 7.85
CA PHE A 123 -0.61 -2.16 7.04
C PHE A 123 0.58 -1.22 7.33
N THR A 124 0.33 -0.10 7.99
CA THR A 124 1.37 0.89 8.34
C THR A 124 1.83 0.66 9.78
N ALA A 125 3.09 0.98 10.10
CA ALA A 125 3.70 0.81 11.43
C ALA A 125 3.04 1.63 12.58
N PHE A 126 1.89 2.26 12.34
CA PHE A 126 1.07 2.98 13.32
C PHE A 126 0.46 2.08 14.40
N THR A 127 0.44 0.76 14.19
CA THR A 127 -0.09 -0.23 15.16
C THR A 127 0.67 -0.26 16.49
N ARG A 128 1.91 0.25 16.55
CA ARG A 128 2.71 0.28 17.78
C ARG A 128 2.48 1.50 18.66
N ASP A 129 1.87 2.56 18.14
CA ASP A 129 1.79 3.82 18.87
C ASP A 129 0.68 3.85 19.94
N PRO A 130 0.86 4.62 21.04
CA PRO A 130 -0.10 4.73 22.13
C PRO A 130 -1.48 5.24 21.69
N TRP A 131 -1.51 6.12 20.69
CA TRP A 131 -2.73 6.73 20.15
C TRP A 131 -3.62 5.73 19.38
N TRP A 132 -3.05 4.62 18.90
CA TRP A 132 -3.75 3.54 18.22
C TRP A 132 -4.38 2.53 19.19
N ARG A 133 -3.66 2.15 20.26
CA ARG A 133 -4.10 1.13 21.23
C ARG A 133 -5.19 1.59 22.19
N GLN A 134 -5.29 2.89 22.43
CA GLN A 134 -6.23 3.47 23.40
C GLN A 134 -7.57 3.91 22.78
N SER A 135 -7.80 3.68 21.49
CA SER A 135 -9.02 4.16 20.81
C SER A 135 -10.22 3.26 21.08
N VAL A 136 -11.31 3.86 21.56
CA VAL A 136 -12.54 3.15 21.97
C VAL A 136 -13.37 2.72 20.75
N LEU A 137 -13.26 3.44 19.63
CA LEU A 137 -14.03 3.14 18.41
C LEU A 137 -13.36 2.11 17.50
N LEU A 138 -12.04 1.91 17.61
CA LEU A 138 -11.27 0.97 16.77
C LEU A 138 -11.84 -0.47 16.79
N PRO A 139 -12.14 -1.08 17.96
CA PRO A 139 -12.58 -2.48 18.03
C PRO A 139 -13.86 -2.81 17.26
N ARG A 140 -14.75 -1.82 17.05
CA ARG A 140 -15.98 -1.99 16.28
C ARG A 140 -15.73 -2.07 14.78
N PHE A 141 -14.77 -1.28 14.27
CA PHE A 141 -14.37 -1.32 12.87
C PHE A 141 -13.41 -2.49 12.55
N GLN A 142 -12.70 -3.01 13.56
CA GLN A 142 -11.84 -4.19 13.42
C GLN A 142 -12.61 -5.44 12.98
N HIS A 143 -13.85 -5.64 13.43
CA HIS A 143 -14.67 -6.77 12.98
C HIS A 143 -15.00 -6.70 11.49
N VAL A 144 -15.35 -5.51 10.99
CA VAL A 144 -15.62 -5.27 9.57
C VAL A 144 -14.33 -5.40 8.75
N ALA A 145 -13.20 -4.89 9.27
CA ALA A 145 -11.89 -5.03 8.64
C ALA A 145 -11.40 -6.50 8.61
N ALA A 146 -11.67 -7.28 9.66
CA ALA A 146 -11.34 -8.70 9.71
C ALA A 146 -12.16 -9.50 8.69
N TRP A 147 -13.46 -9.19 8.55
CA TRP A 147 -14.31 -9.76 7.51
C TRP A 147 -13.79 -9.41 6.10
N LEU A 148 -13.36 -8.15 5.89
CA LEU A 148 -12.73 -7.71 4.64
C LEU A 148 -11.40 -8.44 4.37
N GLY A 149 -10.62 -8.70 5.42
CA GLY A 149 -9.36 -9.45 5.36
C GLY A 149 -9.54 -10.93 4.99
N GLN A 150 -10.68 -11.54 5.30
CA GLN A 150 -10.97 -12.92 4.87
C GLN A 150 -11.14 -13.04 3.35
N GLN A 151 -11.60 -11.97 2.69
CA GLN A 151 -11.71 -11.89 1.22
C GLN A 151 -10.36 -11.63 0.53
N VAL A 152 -9.29 -11.35 1.29
CA VAL A 152 -7.94 -11.16 0.75
C VAL A 152 -7.30 -12.54 0.47
N PRO A 153 -6.82 -12.80 -0.76
CA PRO A 153 -6.16 -14.04 -1.14
C PRO A 153 -4.98 -14.41 -0.23
N PRO A 154 -4.75 -15.71 0.03
CA PRO A 154 -3.75 -16.18 1.01
C PRO A 154 -2.33 -15.64 0.77
N GLY A 155 -1.94 -15.34 -0.47
CA GLY A 155 -0.60 -14.82 -0.80
C GLY A 155 -0.25 -13.44 -0.22
N VAL A 156 -1.23 -12.66 0.27
CA VAL A 156 -0.96 -11.40 0.98
C VAL A 156 -0.72 -11.65 2.47
N ARG A 157 -1.26 -12.73 3.04
CA ARG A 157 -1.21 -13.05 4.49
C ARG A 157 0.21 -13.35 4.98
N ASP A 158 1.06 -13.87 4.10
CA ASP A 158 2.46 -14.17 4.44
C ASP A 158 3.31 -12.90 4.60
N TYR A 159 2.95 -11.80 3.93
CA TYR A 159 3.59 -10.49 4.12
C TYR A 159 3.02 -9.70 5.31
N ILE A 160 1.87 -10.11 5.85
CA ILE A 160 1.19 -9.47 6.99
C ILE A 160 1.86 -9.80 8.33
N HIS A 161 2.65 -10.88 8.42
CA HIS A 161 3.29 -11.35 9.67
C HIS A 161 4.82 -11.39 9.61
N ALA A 162 5.47 -10.26 9.27
CA ALA A 162 6.93 -10.17 9.26
C ALA A 162 7.68 -10.17 10.63
N PRO A 163 7.09 -10.22 11.85
CA PRO A 163 7.88 -10.39 13.07
C PRO A 163 7.96 -11.84 13.59
N ALA A 164 7.15 -12.78 13.09
CA ALA A 164 7.20 -14.18 13.55
C ALA A 164 8.36 -14.96 12.91
N ALA A 165 8.77 -14.59 11.69
CA ALA A 165 9.94 -15.18 11.03
C ALA A 165 11.25 -14.83 11.74
N LEU A 166 11.35 -13.62 12.32
CA LEU A 166 12.49 -13.17 13.13
C LEU A 166 12.63 -13.94 14.44
N GLY A 167 11.54 -14.50 14.97
CA GLY A 167 11.55 -15.37 16.16
C GLY A 167 11.84 -16.85 15.86
N ARG A 168 11.84 -17.23 14.57
CA ARG A 168 12.14 -18.59 14.10
C ARG A 168 13.52 -18.69 13.45
N LEU A 169 14.29 -17.60 13.43
CA LEU A 169 15.72 -17.68 13.19
C LEU A 169 16.30 -18.55 14.32
N PRO A 170 16.91 -19.71 14.02
CA PRO A 170 17.75 -20.40 14.99
C PRO A 170 18.70 -19.33 15.55
N SER A 171 18.86 -19.28 16.88
CA SER A 171 19.88 -18.43 17.50
C SER A 171 21.14 -18.55 16.66
N LEU A 172 21.55 -17.45 16.02
CA LEU A 172 22.76 -17.41 15.19
C LEU A 172 23.85 -18.14 15.98
N PRO A 173 24.56 -19.11 15.39
CA PRO A 173 25.58 -19.82 16.11
C PRO A 173 26.50 -18.78 16.76
N SER A 174 26.64 -18.84 18.08
CA SER A 174 27.51 -17.96 18.89
C SER A 174 28.96 -17.97 18.43
N VAL A 175 29.29 -18.83 17.47
CA VAL A 175 30.51 -18.87 16.66
C VAL A 175 30.80 -17.54 15.93
N LEU A 176 29.78 -16.75 15.55
CA LEU A 176 30.02 -15.40 14.97
C LEU A 176 30.30 -14.33 16.03
N SER A 177 30.07 -14.63 17.32
CA SER A 177 30.23 -13.69 18.44
C SER A 177 31.62 -13.76 19.09
N ASN A 178 32.44 -14.76 18.76
CA ASN A 178 33.83 -14.76 19.18
C ASN A 178 34.62 -13.83 18.26
N PRO A 179 35.26 -12.76 18.78
CA PRO A 179 36.23 -12.03 17.98
C PRO A 179 37.30 -13.01 17.51
N ILE A 180 37.63 -12.95 16.23
CA ILE A 180 38.69 -13.72 15.57
C ILE A 180 40.02 -13.29 16.20
N SER A 181 40.33 -13.80 17.39
CA SER A 181 41.54 -13.44 18.14
C SER A 181 42.30 -14.63 18.71
N ASP A 182 41.74 -15.85 18.70
CA ASP A 182 42.37 -16.99 19.41
C ASP A 182 42.81 -18.16 18.52
N THR A 183 43.07 -17.96 17.22
CA THR A 183 43.74 -19.02 16.43
C THR A 183 44.58 -18.49 15.27
N MET A 184 45.66 -17.78 15.60
CA MET A 184 46.90 -17.86 14.83
C MET A 184 47.93 -18.59 15.70
N PRO A 185 48.20 -19.89 15.46
CA PRO A 185 49.38 -20.53 16.00
C PRO A 185 50.60 -19.85 15.34
N GLY A 186 51.45 -19.24 16.17
CA GLY A 186 52.74 -18.72 15.72
C GLY A 186 53.57 -19.82 15.05
N PRO A 187 54.41 -19.48 14.06
CA PRO A 187 55.22 -20.47 13.36
C PRO A 187 56.36 -20.93 14.27
N ALA A 188 56.19 -22.06 14.95
CA ALA A 188 57.27 -22.75 15.65
C ALA A 188 57.39 -24.19 15.16
N ALA A 189 58.59 -24.50 14.66
CA ALA A 189 59.21 -25.82 14.62
C ALA A 189 58.65 -26.87 13.65
N SER A 190 59.07 -26.77 12.39
CA SER A 190 59.30 -27.96 11.56
C SER A 190 60.69 -28.51 11.87
N ALA A 191 60.74 -29.64 12.57
CA ALA A 191 61.98 -30.30 12.98
C ALA A 191 62.49 -31.29 11.92
N ALA A 192 63.77 -31.12 11.55
CA ALA A 192 64.79 -32.14 11.30
C ALA A 192 64.73 -33.08 10.08
N ARG A 193 65.73 -32.94 9.16
CA ARG A 193 66.67 -34.00 8.73
C ARG A 193 67.82 -33.46 7.81
N PRO A 194 68.96 -34.17 7.65
CA PRO A 194 70.20 -33.95 8.40
C PRO A 194 71.37 -33.37 7.57
N ALA A 195 72.48 -33.13 8.27
CA ALA A 195 73.71 -32.48 7.84
C ALA A 195 74.49 -33.18 6.69
N SER A 196 75.19 -32.35 5.91
CA SER A 196 76.43 -32.71 5.19
C SER A 196 77.34 -31.47 5.11
N PRO A 197 78.60 -31.52 5.58
CA PRO A 197 79.52 -30.38 5.53
C PRO A 197 80.59 -30.53 4.46
N ALA A 198 80.86 -29.45 3.71
CA ALA A 198 82.11 -29.09 3.00
C ALA A 198 81.73 -28.09 1.89
N GLY A 199 82.36 -26.95 1.66
CA GLY A 199 83.55 -26.33 2.20
C GLY A 199 83.82 -25.02 1.43
N ALA A 200 84.81 -24.26 1.91
CA ALA A 200 85.51 -23.13 1.26
C ALA A 200 84.66 -21.87 0.94
N ALA A 201 84.76 -20.78 1.72
CA ALA A 201 85.88 -19.84 1.84
C ALA A 201 86.02 -18.87 0.65
N SER A 202 86.15 -17.57 1.01
CA SER A 202 86.69 -16.45 0.22
C SER A 202 85.86 -15.96 -0.97
N ALA A 203 85.77 -14.69 -1.32
CA ALA A 203 86.11 -13.40 -0.73
C ALA A 203 85.68 -12.33 -1.78
N ALA A 204 85.57 -11.08 -1.37
CA ALA A 204 85.79 -9.88 -2.21
C ALA A 204 84.66 -9.38 -3.16
N HIS A 205 84.02 -8.31 -2.68
CA HIS A 205 83.66 -7.04 -3.36
C HIS A 205 84.77 -6.53 -4.33
N PRO A 206 84.61 -5.51 -5.24
CA PRO A 206 83.45 -4.69 -5.68
C PRO A 206 83.36 -4.39 -7.22
N HIS A 207 82.36 -3.57 -7.61
CA HIS A 207 82.31 -2.53 -8.68
C HIS A 207 82.96 -2.73 -10.07
N ARG A 208 82.15 -2.63 -11.15
CA ARG A 208 82.10 -1.48 -12.10
C ARG A 208 81.17 -1.76 -13.31
N THR A 209 80.50 -0.71 -13.75
CA THR A 209 79.73 -0.56 -14.99
C THR A 209 80.65 -0.39 -16.21
N PRO A 210 80.09 -0.51 -17.42
CA PRO A 210 80.08 0.65 -18.32
C PRO A 210 78.67 1.19 -18.60
#